data_AF-A0A1J3HYT9-F1
#
_entry.id   AF-A0A1J3HYT9-F1
#
_cell.length_a   1.000
_cell.length_b   1.000
_cell.length_c   1.000
_cell.angle_alpha   90.00
_cell.angle_beta   90.00
_cell.angle_gamma   90.00
#
_symmetry.space_group_name_H-M   'P 1'
#
loop_
_entity.id
_entity.type
_entity.pdbx_description
1 polymer ?
#
loop_
_entity_poly.entity_id
_entity_poly.type
_entity_poly.pdbx_seq_one_letter_code
_entity_poly.pdbx_strand_id
1 'polypeptide(L)'
;MANHIQDPLTTSSTPSLIKEEEQFDEETVSLQAERILNSLAFPMVLKAALELGVIETIAAVDEGEWLSSSEIVLRLPTKPTNPEAPDLLDRMLVLLVSHSILKYRMVETGENGKTERVYAAEPVCTFFLNRGDGLDSFKSMFMLLQSEVYFKTWTHLKDVILE
;
A
#
# COMPACT_ATOMS: atom_id res chain seq x y z
N MET A 1 62.80 -41.25 26.32
CA MET A 1 63.22 -39.93 26.83
C MET A 1 62.12 -38.95 26.48
N ALA A 2 61.50 -38.37 27.50
CA ALA A 2 60.49 -37.33 27.34
C ALA A 2 61.15 -36.04 26.85
N ASN A 3 60.46 -35.29 25.99
CA ASN A 3 60.15 -33.89 26.29
C ASN A 3 59.02 -33.38 25.38
N HIS A 4 58.10 -32.72 26.05
CA HIS A 4 56.79 -32.23 25.63
C HIS A 4 56.87 -30.70 25.63
N ILE A 5 56.51 -30.05 24.52
CA ILE A 5 56.07 -28.63 24.42
C ILE A 5 55.13 -28.61 23.19
N GLN A 6 53.82 -28.80 23.34
CA GLN A 6 52.74 -27.79 23.40
C GLN A 6 52.65 -26.83 22.19
N ASP A 7 51.47 -26.87 21.56
CA ASP A 7 51.03 -26.25 20.28
C ASP A 7 50.93 -24.71 20.30
N PRO A 8 50.50 -24.06 19.18
CA PRO A 8 49.06 -23.91 19.03
C PRO A 8 48.49 -24.22 17.64
N LEU A 9 47.29 -24.78 17.68
CA LEU A 9 46.32 -24.85 16.61
C LEU A 9 46.14 -23.50 15.89
N THR A 10 46.13 -23.56 14.57
CA THR A 10 45.23 -22.72 13.75
C THR A 10 44.70 -23.55 12.60
N THR A 11 43.65 -24.32 12.88
CA THR A 11 42.66 -24.69 11.87
C THR A 11 41.85 -23.44 11.55
N SER A 12 42.34 -22.60 10.66
CA SER A 12 41.52 -21.56 10.03
C SER A 12 40.71 -22.21 8.90
N SER A 13 39.67 -22.93 9.27
CA SER A 13 38.56 -23.19 8.36
C SER A 13 37.82 -21.86 8.17
N THR A 14 38.29 -21.03 7.25
CA THR A 14 37.44 -20.00 6.66
C THR A 14 36.24 -20.72 6.06
N PRO A 15 34.99 -20.39 6.45
CA PRO A 15 33.84 -20.81 5.68
C PRO A 15 34.02 -20.16 4.32
N SER A 16 34.31 -20.98 3.31
CA SER A 16 34.16 -20.58 1.92
C SER A 16 32.76 -20.01 1.79
N LEU A 17 32.65 -18.69 1.67
CA LEU A 17 31.50 -18.04 1.08
C LEU A 17 31.39 -18.63 -0.32
N ILE A 18 30.65 -19.72 -0.44
CA ILE A 18 30.10 -20.16 -1.71
C ILE A 18 29.16 -19.02 -2.07
N LYS A 19 29.70 -18.10 -2.85
CA LYS A 19 28.92 -17.13 -3.59
C LYS A 19 28.23 -17.98 -4.64
N GLU A 20 27.08 -18.55 -4.27
CA GLU A 20 26.10 -18.96 -5.25
C GLU A 20 25.76 -17.67 -5.99
N GLU A 21 26.27 -17.54 -7.21
CA GLU A 21 25.78 -16.54 -8.14
C GLU A 21 24.34 -16.94 -8.45
N GLU A 22 23.40 -16.48 -7.61
CA GLU A 22 21.99 -16.46 -7.95
C GLU A 22 21.87 -15.66 -9.24
N GLN A 23 21.77 -16.37 -10.36
CA GLN A 23 21.45 -15.79 -11.64
C GLN A 23 20.01 -15.29 -11.55
N PHE A 24 19.85 -14.02 -11.20
CA PHE A 24 18.53 -13.41 -11.12
C PHE A 24 17.91 -13.38 -12.51
N ASP A 25 16.64 -13.76 -12.59
CA ASP A 25 15.85 -13.60 -13.81
C ASP A 25 15.64 -12.09 -14.06
N GLU A 26 16.18 -11.59 -15.17
CA GLU A 26 16.23 -10.15 -15.49
C GLU A 26 14.82 -9.52 -15.47
N GLU A 27 13.81 -10.27 -15.92
CA GLU A 27 12.41 -9.86 -15.88
C GLU A 27 11.94 -9.66 -14.44
N THR A 28 12.15 -10.63 -13.54
CA THR A 28 11.78 -10.50 -12.13
C THR A 28 12.46 -9.31 -11.43
N VAL A 29 13.73 -9.06 -11.73
CA VAL A 29 14.48 -7.93 -11.13
C VAL A 29 13.96 -6.60 -11.65
N SER A 30 13.63 -6.52 -12.94
CA SER A 30 13.05 -5.31 -13.54
C SER A 30 11.69 -4.95 -12.91
N LEU A 31 10.81 -5.94 -12.71
CA LEU A 31 9.53 -5.76 -12.03
C LEU A 31 9.70 -5.31 -10.57
N GLN A 32 10.72 -5.82 -9.88
CA GLN A 32 11.05 -5.36 -8.53
C GLN A 32 11.46 -3.88 -8.53
N ALA A 33 12.29 -3.45 -9.48
CA ALA A 33 12.69 -2.05 -9.59
C ALA A 33 11.48 -1.15 -9.88
N GLU A 34 10.56 -1.56 -10.76
CA GLU A 34 9.33 -0.83 -11.04
C GLU A 34 8.43 -0.68 -9.80
N ARG A 35 8.32 -1.72 -8.97
CA ARG A 35 7.59 -1.66 -7.70
C ARG A 35 8.22 -0.67 -6.72
N ILE A 36 9.55 -0.60 -6.66
CA ILE A 36 10.27 0.36 -5.81
C ILE A 36 9.99 1.79 -6.29
N LEU A 37 10.07 2.04 -7.60
CA LEU A 37 9.79 3.35 -8.18
C LEU A 37 8.36 3.82 -7.88
N ASN A 38 7.40 2.90 -7.87
CA ASN A 38 5.99 3.20 -7.58
C ASN A 38 5.60 3.04 -6.10
N SER A 39 6.54 2.76 -5.20
CA SER A 39 6.24 2.47 -3.79
C SER A 39 5.49 3.59 -3.06
N LEU A 40 5.73 4.84 -3.46
CA LEU A 40 5.03 6.02 -2.89
C LEU A 40 3.60 6.19 -3.41
N ALA A 41 3.23 5.57 -4.53
CA ALA A 41 1.89 5.74 -5.10
C ALA A 41 0.80 5.23 -4.13
N PHE A 42 1.01 4.05 -3.54
CA PHE A 42 0.06 3.46 -2.61
C PHE A 42 -0.26 4.33 -1.38
N PRO A 43 0.72 4.74 -0.55
CA PRO A 43 0.42 5.53 0.64
C PRO A 43 -0.23 6.88 0.30
N MET A 44 0.16 7.50 -0.81
CA MET A 44 -0.42 8.78 -1.24
C MET A 44 -1.87 8.63 -1.73
N VAL A 45 -2.18 7.57 -2.48
CA VAL A 45 -3.55 7.29 -2.93
C VAL A 45 -4.44 6.88 -1.77
N LEU A 46 -3.94 6.07 -0.82
CA LEU A 46 -4.69 5.72 0.39
C LEU A 46 -4.98 6.96 1.24
N LYS A 47 -4.00 7.86 1.40
CA LYS A 47 -4.20 9.15 2.09
C LYS A 47 -5.33 9.95 1.44
N ALA A 48 -5.30 10.11 0.11
CA ALA A 48 -6.33 10.84 -0.60
C ALA A 48 -7.72 10.16 -0.47
N ALA A 49 -7.79 8.84 -0.53
CA ALA A 49 -9.04 8.10 -0.33
C ALA A 49 -9.63 8.29 1.07
N LEU A 50 -8.78 8.32 2.10
CA LEU A 50 -9.18 8.60 3.48
C LEU A 50 -9.61 10.05 3.71
N GLU A 51 -8.96 11.01 3.04
CA GLU A 51 -9.33 12.44 3.08
C GLU A 51 -10.65 12.71 2.36
N LEU A 52 -10.87 12.05 1.22
CA LEU A 52 -12.12 12.16 0.45
C LEU A 52 -13.30 11.47 1.16
N GLY A 53 -13.04 10.55 2.10
CA GLY A 53 -14.08 9.76 2.77
C GLY A 53 -14.56 8.57 1.93
N VAL A 54 -13.74 8.07 1.01
CA VAL A 54 -14.06 6.95 0.12
C VAL A 54 -14.28 5.67 0.91
N ILE A 55 -13.39 5.40 1.87
CA ILE A 55 -13.44 4.17 2.68
C ILE A 55 -14.70 4.15 3.53
N GLU A 56 -15.04 5.27 4.17
CA GLU A 56 -16.28 5.46 4.92
C GLU A 56 -17.51 5.30 4.02
N THR A 57 -17.48 5.87 2.81
CA THR A 57 -18.59 5.79 1.85
C THR A 57 -18.87 4.36 1.43
N ILE A 58 -17.83 3.58 1.10
CA ILE A 58 -17.99 2.16 0.71
C ILE A 58 -18.36 1.30 1.91
N ALA A 59 -17.90 1.63 3.13
CA ALA A 59 -18.23 0.84 4.31
C ALA A 59 -19.63 1.13 4.89
N ALA A 60 -20.26 2.24 4.50
CA ALA A 60 -21.56 2.65 5.01
C ALA A 60 -22.76 2.01 4.28
N VAL A 61 -22.54 1.30 3.18
CA VAL A 61 -23.61 0.59 2.46
C VAL A 61 -23.97 -0.72 3.14
N ASP A 62 -25.14 -1.26 2.79
CA ASP A 62 -25.61 -2.52 3.37
C ASP A 62 -24.69 -3.69 3.03
N GLU A 63 -24.67 -4.72 3.88
CA GLU A 63 -23.84 -5.90 3.68
C GLU A 63 -24.15 -6.57 2.33
N GLY A 64 -23.14 -6.67 1.47
CA GLY A 64 -23.27 -7.25 0.13
C GLY A 64 -23.61 -6.26 -0.98
N GLU A 65 -23.80 -4.97 -0.67
CA GLU A 65 -23.87 -3.88 -1.66
C GLU A 65 -22.47 -3.50 -2.16
N TRP A 66 -22.36 -3.20 -3.46
CA TRP A 66 -21.11 -2.81 -4.12
C TRP A 66 -21.39 -1.54 -4.90
N LEU A 67 -20.41 -0.63 -4.93
CA LEU A 67 -20.59 0.68 -5.55
C LEU A 67 -19.70 0.85 -6.78
N SER A 68 -20.23 1.40 -7.86
CA SER A 68 -19.40 1.91 -8.96
C SER A 68 -18.62 3.17 -8.55
N SER A 69 -17.61 3.56 -9.32
CA SER A 69 -16.88 4.81 -9.04
C SER A 69 -17.78 6.05 -9.10
N SER A 70 -18.70 6.09 -10.06
CA SER A 70 -19.71 7.16 -10.20
C SER A 70 -20.62 7.23 -8.96
N GLU A 71 -21.04 6.08 -8.49
CA GLU A 71 -21.86 5.93 -7.29
C GLU A 71 -21.16 6.38 -6.01
N ILE A 72 -19.87 6.07 -5.88
CA ILE A 72 -19.06 6.53 -4.75
C ILE A 72 -18.94 8.06 -4.80
N VAL A 73 -18.61 8.64 -5.96
CA VAL A 73 -18.56 10.10 -6.15
C VAL A 73 -19.86 10.77 -5.72
N LEU A 74 -21.01 10.20 -6.10
CA LEU A 74 -22.33 10.71 -5.71
C LEU A 74 -22.63 10.59 -4.21
N ARG A 75 -21.95 9.69 -3.49
CA ARG A 75 -22.12 9.50 -2.04
C ARG A 75 -21.04 10.21 -1.19
N LEU A 76 -19.98 10.74 -1.81
CA LEU A 76 -18.92 11.46 -1.08
C LEU A 76 -19.46 12.65 -0.26
N PRO A 77 -18.87 12.96 0.92
CA PRO A 77 -19.26 14.09 1.75
C PRO A 77 -19.15 15.44 1.04
N THR A 78 -18.08 15.63 0.26
CA THR A 78 -17.86 16.82 -0.57
C THR A 78 -18.05 16.45 -2.03
N LYS A 79 -19.00 17.10 -2.72
CA LYS A 79 -19.28 16.80 -4.13
C LYS A 79 -18.17 17.39 -5.02
N PRO A 80 -17.47 16.55 -5.82
CA PRO A 80 -16.47 17.06 -6.73
C PRO A 80 -17.14 17.85 -7.86
N THR A 81 -16.50 18.94 -8.28
CA THR A 81 -16.90 19.74 -9.44
C THR A 81 -16.25 19.26 -10.74
N ASN A 82 -15.26 18.37 -10.65
CA ASN A 82 -14.55 17.83 -11.79
C ASN A 82 -15.42 16.77 -12.50
N PRO A 83 -15.77 16.95 -13.79
CA PRO A 83 -16.53 15.94 -14.53
C PRO A 83 -15.80 14.60 -14.69
N GLU A 84 -14.46 14.60 -14.66
CA GLU A 84 -13.63 13.38 -14.74
C GLU A 84 -13.44 12.68 -13.39
N ALA A 85 -14.06 13.18 -12.31
CA ALA A 85 -13.89 12.62 -10.98
C ALA A 85 -14.19 11.11 -10.88
N PRO A 86 -15.24 10.55 -11.51
CA PRO A 86 -15.49 9.11 -11.47
C PRO A 86 -14.35 8.28 -12.08
N ASP A 87 -13.77 8.72 -13.20
CA ASP A 87 -12.69 8.00 -13.88
C ASP A 87 -11.37 8.08 -13.11
N LEU A 88 -11.07 9.25 -12.53
CA LEU A 88 -9.89 9.41 -11.67
C LEU A 88 -10.03 8.60 -10.38
N LEU A 89 -11.23 8.58 -9.79
CA LEU A 89 -11.50 7.77 -8.61
C LEU A 89 -11.38 6.29 -8.94
N ASP A 90 -11.93 5.81 -10.05
CA ASP A 90 -11.81 4.41 -10.49
C ASP A 90 -10.34 3.96 -10.55
N ARG A 91 -9.44 4.79 -11.11
CA ARG A 91 -7.99 4.50 -11.11
C ARG A 91 -7.40 4.39 -9.70
N MET A 92 -7.79 5.27 -8.78
CA MET A 92 -7.38 5.19 -7.38
C MET A 92 -7.87 3.89 -6.74
N LEU A 93 -9.14 3.53 -6.96
CA LEU A 93 -9.73 2.32 -6.40
C LEU A 93 -9.04 1.06 -6.92
N VAL A 94 -8.68 1.00 -8.21
CA VAL A 94 -7.90 -0.13 -8.76
C VAL A 94 -6.56 -0.30 -8.06
N LEU A 95 -5.84 0.79 -7.77
CA LEU A 95 -4.59 0.70 -7.01
C LEU A 95 -4.82 0.21 -5.57
N LEU A 96 -5.91 0.65 -4.93
CA LEU A 96 -6.28 0.16 -3.60
C LEU A 96 -6.64 -1.33 -3.62
N VAL A 97 -7.25 -1.82 -4.70
CA VAL A 97 -7.51 -3.25 -4.89
C VAL A 97 -6.22 -4.04 -5.02
N SER A 98 -5.22 -3.55 -5.76
CA SER A 98 -3.93 -4.26 -5.88
C SER A 98 -3.19 -4.39 -4.53
N HIS A 99 -3.57 -3.59 -3.53
CA HIS A 99 -3.05 -3.62 -2.17
C HIS A 99 -4.03 -4.25 -1.17
N SER A 100 -5.06 -4.95 -1.65
CA SER A 100 -6.07 -5.66 -0.83
C SER A 100 -6.81 -4.76 0.17
N ILE A 101 -6.88 -3.45 -0.09
CA ILE A 101 -7.71 -2.52 0.70
C ILE A 101 -9.18 -2.64 0.29
N LEU A 102 -9.40 -2.80 -1.01
CA LEU A 102 -10.71 -2.99 -1.62
C LEU A 102 -10.68 -4.26 -2.47
N LYS A 103 -11.86 -4.67 -2.93
CA LYS A 103 -12.05 -5.64 -4.01
C LYS A 103 -12.98 -5.08 -5.05
N TYR A 104 -12.87 -5.57 -6.29
CA TYR A 104 -13.81 -5.23 -7.35
C TYR A 104 -14.37 -6.48 -8.03
N ARG A 105 -15.52 -6.31 -8.68
CA ARG A 105 -16.04 -7.24 -9.69
C ARG A 105 -16.58 -6.47 -10.88
N MET A 106 -16.67 -7.13 -12.03
CA MET A 106 -17.30 -6.58 -13.22
C MET A 106 -18.79 -6.87 -13.19
N VAL A 107 -19.62 -5.88 -13.53
CA VAL A 107 -21.07 -6.03 -13.70
C VAL A 107 -21.48 -5.54 -15.08
N GLU A 108 -22.45 -6.19 -15.71
CA GLU A 108 -23.04 -5.72 -16.96
C GLU A 108 -23.99 -4.57 -16.67
N THR A 109 -23.75 -3.44 -17.32
CA THR A 109 -24.70 -2.33 -17.37
C THR A 109 -25.75 -2.65 -18.43
N GLY A 110 -27.01 -2.30 -18.16
CA GLY A 110 -28.16 -2.61 -19.03
C GLY A 110 -28.08 -1.99 -20.44
N GLU A 111 -27.08 -1.16 -20.72
CA GLU A 111 -26.81 -0.57 -22.02
C GLU A 111 -25.78 -1.41 -22.79
N ASN A 112 -26.24 -2.12 -23.82
CA ASN A 112 -25.43 -2.67 -24.91
C ASN A 112 -24.23 -3.56 -24.48
N GLY A 113 -24.33 -4.29 -23.37
CA GLY A 113 -23.27 -5.20 -22.91
C GLY A 113 -22.01 -4.48 -22.40
N LYS A 114 -22.11 -3.18 -22.12
CA LYS A 114 -21.03 -2.45 -21.46
C LYS A 114 -20.88 -2.98 -20.04
N THR A 115 -19.65 -3.20 -19.60
CA THR A 115 -19.35 -3.62 -18.23
C THR A 115 -18.75 -2.47 -17.43
N GLU A 116 -19.02 -2.44 -16.13
CA GLU A 116 -18.40 -1.51 -15.20
C GLU A 116 -17.82 -2.24 -13.98
N ARG A 117 -16.84 -1.61 -13.33
CA ARG A 117 -16.31 -2.08 -12.05
C ARG A 117 -17.17 -1.56 -10.92
N VAL A 118 -17.52 -2.45 -10.01
CA VAL A 118 -18.09 -2.11 -8.71
C VAL A 118 -17.16 -2.59 -7.60
N TYR A 119 -17.14 -1.87 -6.50
CA TYR A 119 -16.17 -1.98 -5.43
C TYR A 119 -16.83 -2.28 -4.09
N ALA A 120 -16.13 -3.04 -3.26
CA ALA A 120 -16.49 -3.30 -1.87
C ALA A 120 -15.26 -3.19 -0.97
N ALA A 121 -15.47 -2.83 0.29
CA ALA A 121 -14.42 -2.76 1.29
C ALA A 121 -13.93 -4.16 1.68
N GLU A 122 -12.61 -4.31 1.87
CA GLU A 122 -12.05 -5.48 2.53
C GLU A 122 -11.94 -5.26 4.05
N PRO A 123 -11.83 -6.33 4.87
CA PRO A 123 -11.84 -6.23 6.33
C PRO A 123 -10.81 -5.26 6.92
N VAL A 124 -9.68 -5.04 6.22
CA VAL A 124 -8.64 -4.09 6.62
C VAL A 124 -9.16 -2.64 6.74
N CYS A 125 -10.17 -2.26 5.94
CA CYS A 125 -10.79 -0.94 6.01
C CYS A 125 -11.35 -0.64 7.41
N THR A 126 -11.80 -1.66 8.14
CA THR A 126 -12.42 -1.49 9.47
C THR A 126 -11.49 -0.94 10.54
N PHE A 127 -10.16 -0.96 10.32
CA PHE A 127 -9.16 -0.33 11.18
C PHE A 127 -8.96 1.16 10.90
N PHE A 128 -9.40 1.62 9.72
CA PHE A 128 -9.31 3.01 9.30
C PHE A 128 -10.63 3.78 9.50
N LEU A 129 -11.71 3.10 9.86
CA LEU A 129 -13.00 3.72 10.18
C LEU A 129 -13.06 4.18 11.64
N ASN A 130 -13.70 5.32 11.87
CA ASN A 130 -14.03 5.74 13.23
C ASN A 130 -15.22 4.92 13.75
N ARG A 131 -14.99 4.06 14.74
CA ARG A 131 -16.02 3.16 15.29
C ARG A 131 -16.88 3.81 16.37
N GLY A 132 -16.60 5.07 16.75
CA GLY A 132 -17.35 5.78 17.78
C GLY A 132 -17.19 5.20 19.19
N ASP A 133 -16.27 4.24 19.37
CA ASP A 133 -15.94 3.57 20.64
C ASP A 133 -14.82 4.27 21.42
N GLY A 134 -14.35 5.42 20.91
CA GLY A 134 -13.25 6.19 21.51
C GLY A 134 -11.87 5.60 21.24
N LEU A 135 -11.76 4.50 20.49
CA LEU A 135 -10.47 3.99 20.01
C LEU A 135 -10.05 4.78 18.78
N ASP A 136 -8.84 5.33 18.83
CA ASP A 136 -8.28 6.09 17.71
C ASP A 136 -8.07 5.15 16.51
N SER A 137 -8.78 5.43 15.42
CA SER A 137 -8.61 4.74 14.15
C SER A 137 -7.16 4.87 13.67
N PHE A 138 -6.63 3.83 13.02
CA PHE A 138 -5.33 3.89 12.35
C PHE A 138 -5.27 4.98 11.27
N LYS A 139 -6.42 5.52 10.85
CA LYS A 139 -6.50 6.73 10.02
C LYS A 139 -5.72 7.89 10.64
N SER A 140 -5.94 8.23 11.91
CA SER A 140 -5.28 9.38 12.55
C SER A 140 -3.76 9.23 12.55
N MET A 141 -3.28 8.04 12.91
CA MET A 141 -1.85 7.70 12.89
C MET A 141 -1.28 7.72 11.47
N PHE A 142 -1.99 7.13 10.51
CA PHE A 142 -1.57 7.13 9.10
C PHE A 142 -1.48 8.55 8.54
N MET A 143 -2.48 9.40 8.81
CA MET A 143 -2.48 10.81 8.39
C MET A 143 -1.30 11.60 8.98
N LEU A 144 -0.93 11.33 10.24
CA LEU A 144 0.26 11.92 10.85
C LEU A 144 1.56 11.48 10.15
N LEU A 145 1.71 10.18 9.90
CA LEU A 145 2.89 9.62 9.22
C LEU A 145 3.03 10.09 7.77
N GLN A 146 1.91 10.40 7.11
CA GLN A 146 1.90 10.95 5.76
C GLN A 146 1.81 12.49 5.72
N SER A 147 1.98 13.16 6.86
CA SER A 147 2.00 14.62 6.92
C SER A 147 3.28 15.18 6.29
N GLU A 148 3.19 16.39 5.75
CA GLU A 148 4.35 17.07 5.16
C GLU A 148 5.50 17.22 6.19
N VAL A 149 5.15 17.51 7.44
CA VAL A 149 6.13 17.66 8.53
C VAL A 149 6.86 16.35 8.78
N TYR A 150 6.14 15.22 8.86
CA TYR A 150 6.77 13.92 9.04
C TYR A 150 7.61 13.54 7.82
N PHE A 151 7.13 13.81 6.61
CA PHE A 151 7.86 13.50 5.39
C PHE A 151 9.20 14.23 5.29
N LYS A 152 9.26 15.50 5.73
CA LYS A 152 10.50 16.30 5.79
C LYS A 152 11.55 15.70 6.72
N THR A 153 11.18 14.89 7.71
CA THR A 153 12.20 14.27 8.58
C THR A 153 13.09 13.29 7.81
N TRP A 154 12.53 12.58 6.82
CA TRP A 154 13.28 11.64 5.99
C TRP A 154 14.34 12.32 5.12
N THR A 155 14.20 13.60 4.79
CA THR A 155 15.20 14.30 3.98
C THR A 155 16.51 14.54 4.74
N HIS A 156 16.46 14.49 6.08
CA HIS A 156 17.63 14.65 6.95
C HIS A 156 18.34 13.33 7.26
N LEU A 157 17.77 12.17 6.87
CA LEU A 157 18.35 10.86 7.21
C LEU A 157 19.77 10.70 6.68
N LYS A 158 20.03 11.19 5.46
CA LYS A 158 21.36 11.19 4.87
C LYS A 158 22.35 12.00 5.71
N ASP A 159 21.96 13.20 6.13
CA ASP A 159 22.84 14.11 6.85
C ASP A 159 23.20 13.52 8.23
N VAL A 160 22.22 12.92 8.93
CA VAL A 160 22.45 12.22 10.20
C VAL A 160 23.42 11.04 10.08
N ILE A 161 23.48 10.36 8.93
CA ILE A 161 24.43 9.25 8.70
C ILE A 161 25.84 9.78 8.42
N LEU A 162 25.94 10.98 7.84
CA LEU A 162 27.22 11.60 7.45
C LEU A 162 27.88 12.39 8.58
N GLU A 163 27.12 12.75 9.62
CA GLU A 163 27.62 13.31 10.88
C GLU A 163 28.40 12.27 11.71
#